data_AF-A0A3D4TWR4-F1
#
_entry.id   AF-A0A3D4TWR4-F1
#
_cell.length_a   1.000
_cell.length_b   1.000
_cell.length_c   1.000
_cell.angle_alpha   90.00
_cell.angle_beta   90.00
_cell.angle_gamma   90.00
#
_symmetry.space_group_name_H-M   'P 1'
#
loop_
_entity.id
_entity.type
_entity.pdbx_description
1 polymer ?
#
loop_
_entity_poly.entity_id
_entity_poly.type
_entity_poly.pdbx_seq_one_letter_code
_entity_poly.pdbx_strand_id
1 'polypeptide(L)'
;MKQNCWEFKNCGRQPNGSKVKELGVCPAAIETKVNGVNSGKNGGRTCWAVAGTYCGGKVQGSAAMKSVSCQNCDFFKLVWKDENQAKTYTSIPEILRMLR
;
A
#
# COMPACT_ATOMS: atom_id res chain seq x y z
N MET A 1 -7.01 -14.11 -0.88
CA MET A 1 -6.55 -12.74 -0.58
C MET A 1 -5.79 -12.24 -1.80
N LYS A 2 -6.01 -10.99 -2.25
CA LYS A 2 -5.33 -10.45 -3.44
C LYS A 2 -3.88 -10.05 -3.10
N GLN A 3 -3.03 -9.95 -4.12
CA GLN A 3 -1.62 -9.58 -3.93
C GLN A 3 -1.48 -8.17 -3.31
N ASN A 4 -0.57 -8.05 -2.35
CA ASN A 4 -0.19 -6.81 -1.70
C ASN A 4 0.98 -6.13 -2.43
N CYS A 5 1.24 -4.86 -2.11
CA CYS A 5 2.25 -4.08 -2.82
C CYS A 5 3.66 -4.68 -2.76
N TRP A 6 4.01 -5.34 -1.65
CA TRP A 6 5.34 -5.96 -1.49
C TRP A 6 5.50 -7.25 -2.28
N GLU A 7 4.41 -8.00 -2.49
CA GLU A 7 4.38 -9.17 -3.39
C GLU A 7 4.50 -8.71 -4.84
N PHE A 8 3.68 -7.73 -5.24
CA PHE A 8 3.68 -7.21 -6.61
C PHE A 8 5.00 -6.54 -6.99
N LYS A 9 5.59 -5.75 -6.09
CA LYS A 9 6.87 -5.06 -6.32
C LYS A 9 8.08 -5.93 -6.00
N ASN A 10 7.88 -7.12 -5.44
CA ASN A 10 8.94 -8.01 -4.94
C ASN A 10 10.01 -7.26 -4.11
N CYS A 11 9.57 -6.39 -3.18
CA CYS A 11 10.47 -5.44 -2.54
C CYS A 11 11.22 -6.01 -1.32
N GLY A 12 10.77 -7.15 -0.78
CA GLY A 12 11.44 -7.83 0.33
C GLY A 12 11.30 -7.12 1.69
N ARG A 13 10.36 -6.19 1.86
CA ARG A 13 10.14 -5.43 3.11
C ARG A 13 8.85 -5.80 3.85
N GLN A 14 8.19 -6.88 3.48
CA GLN A 14 7.17 -7.55 4.30
C GLN A 14 7.77 -8.09 5.61
N PRO A 15 6.98 -8.47 6.63
CA PRO A 15 7.51 -9.10 7.83
C PRO A 15 8.35 -10.33 7.46
N ASN A 16 9.51 -10.49 8.08
CA ASN A 16 10.50 -11.52 7.76
C ASN A 16 11.07 -11.46 6.31
N GLY A 17 10.87 -10.35 5.60
CA GLY A 17 11.43 -10.16 4.26
C GLY A 17 12.94 -9.97 4.25
N SER A 18 13.58 -10.32 3.13
CA SER A 18 15.03 -10.30 2.96
C SER A 18 15.67 -8.93 3.20
N LYS A 19 14.95 -7.84 2.94
CA LYS A 19 15.44 -6.46 3.10
C LYS A 19 15.08 -5.84 4.45
N VAL A 20 14.44 -6.59 5.36
CA VAL A 20 14.05 -6.05 6.67
C VAL A 20 15.26 -5.70 7.54
N LYS A 21 16.34 -6.49 7.49
CA LYS A 21 17.56 -6.22 8.28
C LYS A 21 18.24 -4.90 7.88
N GLU A 22 18.19 -4.55 6.60
CA GLU A 22 18.86 -3.38 6.04
C GLU A 22 17.96 -2.14 6.04
N LEU A 23 16.71 -2.29 5.59
CA LEU A 23 15.81 -1.17 5.32
C LEU A 23 14.65 -1.09 6.33
N GLY A 24 14.56 -2.02 7.27
CA GLY A 24 13.41 -2.14 8.16
C GLY A 24 12.14 -2.67 7.47
N VAL A 25 11.13 -2.98 8.28
CA VAL A 25 9.81 -3.42 7.80
C VAL A 25 9.07 -2.26 7.13
N CYS A 26 8.40 -2.51 6.02
CA CYS A 26 7.59 -1.51 5.33
C CYS A 26 6.39 -1.11 6.20
N PRO A 27 6.11 0.19 6.42
CA PRO A 27 4.93 0.64 7.15
C PRO A 27 3.61 0.06 6.61
N ALA A 28 3.46 -0.02 5.28
CA ALA A 28 2.27 -0.63 4.67
C ALA A 28 2.10 -2.11 5.05
N ALA A 29 3.18 -2.82 5.40
CA ALA A 29 3.11 -4.22 5.77
C ALA A 29 2.72 -4.45 7.24
N ILE A 30 2.71 -3.41 8.06
CA ILE A 30 2.37 -3.47 9.50
C ILE A 30 1.22 -2.55 9.90
N GLU A 31 0.74 -1.70 8.98
CA GLU A 31 -0.40 -0.81 9.24
C GLU A 31 -1.72 -1.59 9.32
N THR A 32 -2.16 -1.93 10.53
CA THR A 32 -3.32 -2.78 10.78
C THR A 32 -4.64 -2.05 10.71
N LYS A 33 -4.67 -0.70 10.83
CA LYS A 33 -5.93 0.08 10.83
C LYS A 33 -6.75 -0.08 9.55
N VAL A 34 -6.08 -0.41 8.44
CA VAL A 34 -6.69 -0.61 7.12
C VAL A 34 -6.58 -2.06 6.65
N ASN A 35 -6.37 -3.00 7.57
CA ASN A 35 -6.36 -4.43 7.24
C ASN A 35 -7.72 -4.86 6.65
N GLY A 36 -7.69 -5.60 5.53
CA GLY A 36 -8.88 -6.02 4.80
C GLY A 36 -9.37 -5.01 3.76
N VAL A 37 -8.93 -3.74 3.83
CA VAL A 37 -9.34 -2.71 2.87
C VAL A 37 -8.84 -3.05 1.47
N ASN A 38 -9.70 -2.87 0.47
CA ASN A 38 -9.45 -3.29 -0.91
C ASN A 38 -8.99 -4.76 -1.01
N SER A 39 -9.52 -5.66 -0.19
CA SER A 39 -9.16 -7.09 -0.16
C SER A 39 -7.67 -7.36 0.13
N GLY A 40 -6.99 -6.42 0.79
CA GLY A 40 -5.56 -6.47 1.12
C GLY A 40 -5.26 -6.83 2.57
N LYS A 41 -3.99 -7.18 2.84
CA LYS A 41 -3.48 -7.40 4.19
C LYS A 41 -2.85 -6.12 4.71
N ASN A 42 -3.18 -5.70 5.93
CA ASN A 42 -2.69 -4.44 6.51
C ASN A 42 -2.86 -3.28 5.49
N GLY A 43 -1.86 -2.43 5.33
CA GLY A 43 -1.80 -1.38 4.30
C GLY A 43 -1.41 -1.85 2.89
N GLY A 44 -1.38 -3.16 2.63
CA GLY A 44 -0.78 -3.74 1.43
C GLY A 44 -1.49 -3.37 0.12
N ARG A 45 -2.81 -3.18 0.14
CA ARG A 45 -3.62 -2.70 -1.01
C ARG A 45 -4.17 -1.29 -0.81
N THR A 46 -3.53 -0.55 0.09
CA THR A 46 -3.79 0.87 0.37
C THR A 46 -2.50 1.64 0.54
N CYS A 47 -1.38 1.11 0.03
CA CYS A 47 -0.05 1.61 0.39
C CYS A 47 0.16 3.07 -0.01
N TRP A 48 -0.53 3.60 -1.02
CA TRP A 48 -0.52 5.01 -1.41
C TRP A 48 -1.00 5.97 -0.31
N ALA A 49 -1.79 5.48 0.65
CA ALA A 49 -2.28 6.26 1.78
C ALA A 49 -1.41 6.11 3.04
N VAL A 50 -0.46 5.17 3.06
CA VAL A 50 0.44 4.93 4.20
C VAL A 50 1.74 5.72 4.00
N ALA A 51 2.10 6.56 4.97
CA ALA A 51 3.33 7.35 4.96
C ALA A 51 4.58 6.48 5.18
N GLY A 52 5.76 6.97 4.79
CA GLY A 52 7.05 6.32 5.10
C GLY A 52 7.32 5.00 4.35
N THR A 53 6.43 4.60 3.42
CA THR A 53 6.66 3.45 2.55
C THR A 53 7.80 3.69 1.57
N TYR A 54 8.45 2.61 1.13
CA TYR A 54 9.57 2.68 0.18
C TYR A 54 9.12 2.13 -1.17
N CYS A 55 8.95 3.01 -2.14
CA CYS A 55 8.54 2.67 -3.51
C CYS A 55 9.54 3.28 -4.48
N GLY A 56 9.87 2.57 -5.58
CA GLY A 56 10.82 3.07 -6.59
C GLY A 56 12.23 3.35 -6.06
N GLY A 57 12.66 2.64 -5.02
CA GLY A 57 14.00 2.81 -4.46
C GLY A 57 14.18 4.00 -3.51
N LYS A 58 13.12 4.70 -3.10
CA LYS A 58 13.17 5.84 -2.16
C LYS A 58 12.03 5.80 -1.14
N VAL A 59 12.26 6.35 0.05
CA VAL A 59 11.19 6.64 1.03
C VAL A 59 10.25 7.67 0.42
N GLN A 60 8.96 7.36 0.43
CA GLN A 60 7.90 8.26 -0.01
C GLN A 60 7.40 9.07 1.18
N GLY A 61 7.20 10.38 0.97
CA GLY A 61 6.84 11.36 1.98
C GLY A 61 5.44 11.17 2.59
N SER A 62 4.75 12.27 2.88
CA SER A 62 3.42 12.22 3.50
C SER A 62 2.39 11.50 2.61
N ALA A 63 1.35 10.95 3.23
CA ALA A 63 0.26 10.27 2.53
C ALA A 63 -0.40 11.14 1.43
N ALA A 64 -0.50 12.45 1.66
CA ALA A 64 -1.09 13.39 0.70
C ALA A 64 -0.22 13.60 -0.55
N MET A 65 1.11 13.68 -0.40
CA MET A 65 2.02 13.72 -1.57
C MET A 65 1.98 12.41 -2.36
N LYS A 66 1.75 11.30 -1.65
CA LYS A 66 1.84 9.95 -2.19
C LYS A 66 0.61 9.55 -3.00
N SER A 67 -0.59 10.00 -2.62
CA SER A 67 -1.82 9.72 -3.37
C SER A 67 -1.79 10.27 -4.80
N VAL A 68 -1.19 11.45 -5.01
CA VAL A 68 -1.03 12.07 -6.33
C VAL A 68 0.03 11.33 -7.15
N SER A 69 1.21 11.07 -6.59
CA SER A 69 2.29 10.38 -7.30
C SER A 69 1.95 8.91 -7.63
N CYS A 70 1.07 8.28 -6.84
CA CYS A 70 0.66 6.90 -7.06
C CYS A 70 -0.35 6.69 -8.20
N GLN A 71 -0.91 7.75 -8.79
CA GLN A 71 -1.80 7.61 -9.96
C GLN A 71 -1.12 6.91 -11.14
N ASN A 72 0.21 7.06 -11.26
CA ASN A 72 1.00 6.39 -12.28
C ASN A 72 1.57 5.03 -11.84
N CYS A 73 1.32 4.59 -10.61
CA CYS A 73 1.82 3.31 -10.11
C CYS A 73 0.99 2.14 -10.67
N ASP A 74 1.64 1.17 -11.31
CA ASP A 74 0.96 -0.01 -11.87
C ASP A 74 0.18 -0.80 -10.82
N PHE A 75 0.68 -0.84 -9.57
CA PHE A 75 -0.01 -1.53 -8.48
C PHE A 75 -1.28 -0.79 -8.05
N PHE A 76 -1.25 0.55 -8.05
CA PHE A 76 -2.46 1.34 -7.79
C PHE A 76 -3.51 1.09 -8.87
N LYS A 77 -3.10 1.15 -10.14
CA LYS A 77 -3.98 0.89 -11.30
C LYS A 77 -4.58 -0.53 -11.24
N LEU A 78 -3.77 -1.52 -10.86
CA LEU A 78 -4.23 -2.89 -10.64
C LEU A 78 -5.32 -2.94 -9.56
N VAL A 79 -5.06 -2.37 -8.38
CA VAL A 79 -6.04 -2.36 -7.28
C VAL A 79 -7.32 -1.64 -7.67
N TRP A 80 -7.19 -0.47 -8.29
CA TRP A 80 -8.33 0.30 -8.78
C TRP A 80 -9.17 -0.51 -9.77
N LYS A 81 -8.55 -1.17 -10.76
CA LYS A 81 -9.26 -2.01 -11.73
C LYS A 81 -9.97 -3.18 -11.04
N ASP A 82 -9.24 -3.91 -10.20
CA ASP A 82 -9.70 -5.10 -9.49
C ASP A 82 -10.92 -4.84 -8.59
N GLU A 83 -10.90 -3.74 -7.84
CA GLU A 83 -11.95 -3.42 -6.88
C GLU A 83 -13.10 -2.65 -7.53
N ASN A 84 -12.87 -1.86 -8.58
CA ASN A 84 -13.99 -1.24 -9.31
C ASN A 84 -14.80 -2.26 -10.09
N GLN A 85 -14.16 -3.28 -10.68
CA GLN A 85 -14.88 -4.37 -11.34
C GLN A 85 -15.79 -5.13 -10.36
N ALA A 86 -15.35 -5.26 -9.10
CA ALA A 86 -16.12 -5.87 -8.03
C ALA A 86 -17.08 -4.89 -7.31
N LYS A 87 -17.03 -3.59 -7.62
CA LYS A 87 -17.73 -2.50 -6.92
C LYS A 87 -17.44 -2.44 -5.41
N THR A 88 -16.21 -2.78 -5.01
CA THR A 88 -15.73 -2.83 -3.61
C THR A 88 -14.64 -1.81 -3.30
N TYR A 89 -14.33 -0.92 -4.24
CA TYR A 89 -13.22 0.03 -4.08
C TYR A 89 -13.48 1.02 -2.93
N THR A 90 -12.57 1.06 -1.96
CA THR A 90 -12.55 2.09 -0.90
C THR A 90 -11.72 3.27 -1.36
N SER A 91 -12.31 4.47 -1.30
CA SER A 91 -11.71 5.69 -1.82
C SER A 91 -10.55 6.21 -0.95
N ILE A 92 -9.68 7.03 -1.53
CA ILE A 92 -8.54 7.61 -0.79
C ILE A 92 -9.00 8.42 0.44
N PRO A 93 -10.03 9.30 0.37
CA PRO A 93 -10.51 10.01 1.56
C PRO A 93 -10.98 9.07 2.68
N GLU A 94 -11.66 7.98 2.34
CA GLU A 94 -12.12 6.99 3.31
C GLU A 94 -10.96 6.26 3.96
N ILE A 95 -9.98 5.81 3.17
CA ILE A 95 -8.75 5.18 3.69
C ILE A 95 -8.02 6.14 4.63
N LEU A 96 -7.88 7.42 4.27
CA LEU A 96 -7.23 8.42 5.11
C LEU A 96 -7.99 8.68 6.41
N ARG A 97 -9.33 8.58 6.40
CA ARG A 97 -10.14 8.68 7.62
C ARG A 97 -9.89 7.50 8.57
N MET A 98 -9.68 6.29 8.04
CA MET A 98 -9.36 5.10 8.85
C MET A 98 -7.96 5.17 9.48
N LEU A 99 -7.02 5.88 8.85
CA LEU A 99 -5.64 5.99 9.33
C LEU A 99 -5.43 7.07 10.41
N ARG A 100 -6.37 7.99 10.57
CA ARG A 100 -6.39 8.96 11.67
C ARG A 100 -6.60 8.26 13.02
#